data_AF-Q5C242-F1
#
_entry.id   AF-Q5C242-F1
#
_cell.length_a   1.000
_cell.length_b   1.000
_cell.length_c   1.000
_cell.angle_alpha   90.00
_cell.angle_beta   90.00
_cell.angle_gamma   90.00
#
_symmetry.space_group_name_H-M   'P 1'
#
loop_
_entity.id
_entity.type
_entity.pdbx_description
1 polymer ?
#
loop_
_entity_poly.entity_id
_entity_poly.type
_entity_poly.pdbx_seq_one_letter_code
_entity_poly.pdbx_strand_id
1 'polypeptide(L)'
;DFKRTGSDASWWVLRSDYRLPSEEEVRYLVSPEDCCAHYSMLAAELRLKDAGYGEKYIFVLDENQVEEEEDKEGQPKMEDEVRAAPWNTTRAYLASQRGGCFLELHGVADPTGCGEAFSYSKTSAKPGALFRQAGGEVARGLLKGKRTVTGTDADLRKLHLRDARALLRSFGISEADLKTFKRWEIIDMVRFTSTERAKQGEEEGSA
;
A
#
# COMPACT_ATOMS: atom_id res chain seq x y z
N ASP A 1 18.55 42.93 -9.32
CA ASP A 1 19.14 43.42 -10.58
C ASP A 1 20.59 43.04 -10.71
N PHE A 2 20.93 42.46 -11.86
CA PHE A 2 22.31 42.15 -12.19
C PHE A 2 23.10 43.43 -12.51
N LYS A 3 24.29 43.57 -11.94
CA LYS A 3 25.20 44.70 -12.17
C LYS A 3 26.58 44.16 -12.50
N ARG A 4 27.09 44.50 -13.69
CA ARG A 4 28.47 44.16 -14.09
C ARG A 4 29.44 45.15 -13.47
N THR A 5 30.58 44.67 -12.98
CA THR A 5 31.62 45.53 -12.40
C THR A 5 32.98 45.06 -12.88
N GLY A 6 33.48 45.68 -13.96
CA GLY A 6 34.72 45.26 -14.62
C GLY A 6 34.55 44.03 -15.54
N SER A 7 35.68 43.45 -15.95
CA SER A 7 35.73 42.31 -16.87
C SER A 7 35.34 40.98 -16.22
N ASP A 8 35.70 40.78 -14.94
CA ASP A 8 35.71 39.44 -14.33
C ASP A 8 34.87 39.29 -13.06
N ALA A 9 34.19 40.36 -12.60
CA ALA A 9 33.28 40.29 -11.46
C ALA A 9 31.93 40.94 -11.77
N SER A 10 30.86 40.35 -11.26
CA SER A 10 29.51 40.91 -11.39
C SER A 10 28.70 40.56 -10.15
N TRP A 11 27.71 41.38 -9.84
CA TRP A 11 26.94 41.30 -8.61
C TRP A 11 25.44 41.22 -8.89
N TRP A 12 24.74 40.53 -8.00
CA TRP A 12 23.29 40.61 -7.89
C TRP A 12 22.94 41.59 -6.78
N VAL A 13 22.43 42.76 -7.19
CA VAL A 13 21.95 43.79 -6.25
C VAL A 13 20.47 43.55 -6.01
N LEU A 14 20.03 43.57 -4.75
CA LEU A 14 18.62 43.45 -4.41
C LEU A 14 17.84 44.59 -5.07
N ARG A 15 16.66 44.29 -5.62
CA ARG A 15 15.82 45.35 -6.21
C ARG A 15 15.37 46.30 -5.12
N SER A 16 15.28 47.59 -5.42
CA SER A 16 14.87 48.62 -4.46
C SER A 16 13.42 48.49 -4.00
N ASP A 17 12.57 47.84 -4.81
CA ASP A 17 11.17 47.56 -4.53
C ASP A 17 10.94 46.20 -3.86
N TYR A 18 12.00 45.42 -3.63
CA TYR A 18 11.88 44.09 -3.04
C TYR A 18 12.02 44.14 -1.53
N ARG A 19 10.97 43.72 -0.81
CA ARG A 19 11.02 43.51 0.63
C ARG A 19 11.70 42.18 0.92
N LEU A 20 12.89 42.22 1.51
CA LEU A 20 13.55 41.01 2.01
C LEU A 20 12.69 40.38 3.12
N PRO A 21 12.38 39.08 3.04
CA PRO A 21 11.67 38.40 4.11
C PRO A 21 12.43 38.47 5.44
N SER A 22 11.70 38.55 6.55
CA SER A 22 12.29 38.46 7.89
C SER A 22 12.79 37.04 8.16
N GLU A 23 13.64 36.88 9.18
CA GLU A 23 14.11 35.55 9.61
C GLU A 23 12.96 34.59 9.93
N GLU A 24 11.89 35.09 10.56
CA GLU A 24 10.70 34.29 10.88
C GLU A 24 9.97 33.83 9.62
N GLU A 25 9.85 34.70 8.61
CA GLU A 25 9.26 34.35 7.33
C GLU A 25 10.12 33.33 6.57
N VAL A 26 11.45 33.50 6.58
CA VAL A 26 12.38 32.56 5.95
C VAL A 26 12.29 31.18 6.57
N ARG A 27 12.20 31.07 7.90
CA ARG A 27 12.05 29.79 8.60
C ARG A 27 10.77 29.05 8.24
N TYR A 28 9.72 29.78 7.83
CA TYR A 28 8.47 29.17 7.40
C TYR A 28 8.52 28.67 5.94
N LEU A 29 9.51 29.12 5.14
CA LEU A 29 9.61 28.71 3.74
C LEU A 29 10.08 27.26 3.58
N VAL A 30 10.96 26.77 4.46
CA VAL A 30 11.52 25.42 4.39
C VAL A 30 11.68 24.87 5.80
N SER A 31 10.99 23.77 6.08
CA SER A 31 11.12 23.09 7.37
C SER A 31 12.32 22.13 7.38
N PRO A 32 12.91 21.84 8.56
CA PRO A 32 13.90 20.78 8.68
C PRO A 32 13.41 19.41 8.19
N GLU A 33 12.12 19.13 8.34
CA GLU A 33 11.46 17.89 7.90
C GLU A 33 11.47 17.75 6.37
N ASP A 34 11.21 18.83 5.64
CA ASP A 34 11.28 18.86 4.18
C ASP A 34 12.71 18.56 3.69
N CYS A 35 13.71 19.13 4.36
CA CYS A 35 15.12 18.84 4.07
C CYS A 35 15.45 17.36 4.30
N CYS A 36 15.01 16.78 5.41
CA CYS A 36 15.22 15.35 5.70
C CYS A 36 14.56 14.45 4.65
N ALA A 37 13.34 14.76 4.22
CA ALA A 37 12.66 14.02 3.16
C ALA A 37 13.44 14.10 1.83
N HIS A 38 13.93 15.30 1.47
CA HIS A 38 14.73 15.48 0.26
C HIS A 38 16.08 14.75 0.32
N TYR A 39 16.77 14.78 1.46
CA TYR A 39 18.03 14.07 1.64
C TYR A 39 17.86 12.55 1.59
N SER A 40 16.78 12.02 2.16
CA SER A 40 16.43 10.60 2.06
C SER A 40 16.23 10.17 0.61
N MET A 41 15.51 10.99 -0.17
CA MET A 41 15.30 10.76 -1.60
C MET A 41 16.62 10.74 -2.37
N LEU A 42 17.46 11.78 -2.23
CA LEU A 42 18.76 11.86 -2.94
C LEU A 42 19.68 10.67 -2.59
N ALA A 43 19.73 10.29 -1.31
CA ALA A 43 20.55 9.17 -0.86
C ALA A 43 20.06 7.84 -1.46
N ALA A 44 18.75 7.61 -1.54
CA ALA A 44 18.20 6.41 -2.17
C ALA A 44 18.37 6.42 -3.69
N GLU A 45 18.17 7.56 -4.35
CA GLU A 45 18.41 7.70 -5.79
C GLU A 45 19.86 7.36 -6.16
N LEU A 46 20.83 7.86 -5.39
CA LEU A 46 22.24 7.53 -5.60
C LEU A 46 22.50 6.02 -5.46
N ARG A 47 21.98 5.38 -4.40
CA ARG A 47 22.14 3.93 -4.21
C ARG A 47 21.53 3.11 -5.33
N LEU A 48 20.37 3.52 -5.85
CA LEU A 48 19.74 2.89 -7.00
C LEU A 48 20.61 3.06 -8.26
N LYS A 49 21.12 4.27 -8.51
CA LYS A 49 22.05 4.52 -9.63
C LYS A 49 23.31 3.66 -9.52
N ASP A 50 23.88 3.53 -8.32
CA ASP A 50 25.05 2.69 -8.05
C ASP A 50 24.76 1.19 -8.27
N ALA A 51 23.52 0.76 -7.99
CA ALA A 51 23.05 -0.61 -8.27
C ALA A 51 22.71 -0.86 -9.76
N GLY A 52 22.86 0.14 -10.63
CA GLY A 52 22.63 0.02 -12.07
C GLY A 52 21.25 0.44 -12.54
N TYR A 53 20.40 0.97 -11.66
CA TYR A 53 19.09 1.50 -12.02
C TYR A 53 19.23 2.86 -12.71
N GLY A 54 18.90 2.91 -14.00
CA GLY A 54 18.83 4.17 -14.74
C GLY A 54 17.60 5.01 -14.37
N GLU A 55 17.62 6.30 -14.72
CA GLU A 55 16.52 7.25 -14.41
C GLU A 55 15.15 6.79 -14.92
N LYS A 56 15.12 6.03 -16.03
CA LYS A 56 13.88 5.46 -16.59
C LYS A 56 13.22 4.42 -15.69
N TYR A 57 13.98 3.79 -14.79
CA TYR A 57 13.50 2.75 -13.88
C TYR A 57 13.23 3.29 -12.47
N ILE A 58 13.98 4.31 -12.03
CA ILE A 58 13.88 4.90 -10.68
C ILE A 58 12.53 5.62 -10.46
N PHE A 59 12.05 6.35 -11.47
CA PHE A 59 10.85 7.20 -11.35
C PHE A 59 9.60 6.60 -11.97
N VAL A 60 9.54 5.27 -12.08
CA VAL A 60 8.30 4.58 -12.50
C VAL A 60 7.27 4.76 -11.38
N LEU A 61 6.19 5.50 -11.68
CA LEU A 61 5.10 5.71 -10.73
C LEU A 61 4.04 4.60 -10.90
N ASP A 62 3.72 3.95 -9.79
CA ASP A 62 2.67 2.92 -9.63
C ASP A 62 1.24 3.42 -9.95
N GLU A 63 1.03 4.75 -10.10
CA GLU A 63 -0.30 5.33 -10.36
C GLU A 63 -0.94 4.93 -11.69
N ASN A 64 -0.15 4.45 -12.65
CA ASN A 64 -0.68 4.05 -13.95
C ASN A 64 -1.35 2.66 -13.97
N GLN A 65 -1.44 1.96 -12.82
CA GLN A 65 -2.07 0.64 -12.75
C GLN A 65 -3.53 0.64 -12.30
N VAL A 66 -4.13 1.79 -11.95
CA VAL A 66 -5.49 1.82 -11.38
C VAL A 66 -6.59 2.01 -12.44
N GLU A 67 -6.29 2.39 -13.69
CA GLU A 67 -7.36 2.65 -14.69
C GLU A 67 -7.35 1.78 -15.96
N GLU A 68 -6.32 0.97 -16.22
CA GLU A 68 -6.26 0.17 -17.47
C GLU A 68 -5.63 -1.22 -17.20
N GLU A 69 -6.38 -2.13 -16.55
CA GLU A 69 -6.01 -3.57 -16.49
C GLU A 69 -6.25 -4.31 -17.83
N GLU A 70 -6.77 -3.63 -18.85
CA GLU A 70 -6.85 -4.16 -20.21
C GLU A 70 -5.82 -3.43 -21.09
N ASP A 71 -4.80 -4.17 -21.56
CA ASP A 71 -3.91 -3.82 -22.69
C ASP A 71 -2.59 -3.03 -22.49
N LYS A 72 -1.68 -3.43 -21.59
CA LYS A 72 -0.24 -3.04 -21.73
C LYS A 72 0.76 -4.18 -21.51
N GLU A 73 0.75 -5.12 -22.45
CA GLU A 73 1.84 -6.07 -22.68
C GLU A 73 3.10 -5.29 -23.14
N GLY A 74 3.93 -4.85 -22.19
CA GLY A 74 5.19 -4.16 -22.50
C GLY A 74 5.63 -3.02 -21.58
N GLN A 75 4.84 -2.64 -20.56
CA GLN A 75 5.34 -1.71 -19.54
C GLN A 75 6.30 -2.45 -18.59
N PRO A 76 7.53 -1.95 -18.34
CA PRO A 76 8.42 -2.55 -17.37
C PRO A 76 7.75 -2.48 -16.00
N LYS A 77 7.50 -3.67 -15.41
CA LYS A 77 7.04 -3.77 -14.03
C LYS A 77 8.07 -3.09 -13.14
N MET A 78 7.61 -2.35 -12.14
CA MET A 78 8.51 -1.73 -11.18
C MET A 78 9.33 -2.81 -10.48
N GLU A 79 10.65 -2.70 -10.58
CA GLU A 79 11.57 -3.66 -9.99
C GLU A 79 11.53 -3.61 -8.45
N ASP A 80 11.87 -4.74 -7.83
CA ASP A 80 11.73 -4.93 -6.38
C ASP A 80 12.55 -3.93 -5.56
N GLU A 81 13.79 -3.63 -5.98
CA GLU A 81 14.64 -2.63 -5.32
C GLU A 81 14.04 -1.22 -5.43
N VAL A 82 13.39 -0.90 -6.55
CA VAL A 82 12.69 0.38 -6.73
C VAL A 82 11.43 0.43 -5.86
N ARG A 83 10.73 -0.69 -5.66
CA ARG A 83 9.59 -0.78 -4.73
C ARG A 83 10.00 -0.49 -3.29
N ALA A 84 11.23 -0.85 -2.89
CA ALA A 84 11.78 -0.57 -1.57
C ALA A 84 12.20 0.90 -1.37
N ALA A 85 12.21 1.72 -2.42
CA ALA A 85 12.62 3.11 -2.34
C ALA A 85 11.72 3.94 -1.39
N PRO A 86 12.27 4.94 -0.68
CA PRO A 86 11.56 5.67 0.38
C PRO A 86 10.31 6.41 -0.13
N TRP A 87 10.32 6.91 -1.37
CA TRP A 87 9.15 7.57 -1.97
C TRP A 87 7.99 6.60 -2.26
N ASN A 88 8.29 5.32 -2.51
CA ASN A 88 7.27 4.29 -2.75
C ASN A 88 6.71 3.75 -1.43
N THR A 89 7.60 3.39 -0.50
CA THR A 89 7.23 2.81 0.80
C THR A 89 6.44 3.78 1.68
N THR A 90 6.92 5.03 1.83
CA THR A 90 6.21 6.05 2.63
C THR A 90 4.85 6.40 2.04
N ARG A 91 4.77 6.48 0.70
CA ARG A 91 3.51 6.77 -0.01
C ARG A 91 2.49 5.65 0.15
N ALA A 92 2.92 4.39 0.05
CA ALA A 92 2.06 3.22 0.31
C ALA A 92 1.55 3.24 1.76
N TYR A 93 2.43 3.47 2.73
CA TYR A 93 2.06 3.53 4.15
C TYR A 93 1.04 4.64 4.44
N LEU A 94 1.27 5.85 3.93
CA LEU A 94 0.35 6.98 4.13
C LEU A 94 -1.01 6.74 3.45
N ALA A 95 -1.03 6.14 2.27
CA ALA A 95 -2.28 5.74 1.61
C ALA A 95 -3.05 4.70 2.43
N SER A 96 -2.34 3.74 3.03
CA SER A 96 -2.95 2.72 3.89
C SER A 96 -3.49 3.30 5.20
N GLN A 97 -2.77 4.21 5.85
CA GLN A 97 -3.22 4.92 7.05
C GLN A 97 -4.54 5.67 6.82
N ARG A 98 -4.77 6.15 5.59
CA ARG A 98 -6.01 6.84 5.19
C ARG A 98 -7.12 5.89 4.71
N GLY A 99 -6.87 4.58 4.73
CA GLY A 99 -7.80 3.56 4.23
C GLY A 99 -7.92 3.51 2.71
N GLY A 100 -6.98 4.08 1.97
CA GLY A 100 -6.97 4.10 0.50
C GLY A 100 -6.43 2.81 -0.12
N CYS A 101 -5.59 2.05 0.60
CA CYS A 101 -5.08 0.76 0.15
C CYS A 101 -4.66 -0.14 1.32
N PHE A 102 -4.37 -1.39 1.03
CA PHE A 102 -3.72 -2.31 1.97
C PHE A 102 -2.24 -2.42 1.68
N LEU A 103 -1.47 -2.82 2.70
CA LEU A 103 -0.03 -3.10 2.59
C LEU A 103 0.21 -4.60 2.43
N GLU A 104 1.11 -4.96 1.53
CA GLU A 104 1.72 -6.28 1.44
C GLU A 104 2.77 -6.42 2.55
N LEU A 105 2.33 -6.86 3.74
CA LEU A 105 3.16 -6.91 4.95
C LEU A 105 4.38 -7.83 4.82
N HIS A 106 4.29 -8.87 3.99
CA HIS A 106 5.36 -9.82 3.71
C HIS A 106 5.63 -9.77 2.21
N GLY A 107 6.71 -9.14 1.82
CA GLY A 107 7.02 -8.86 0.43
C GLY A 107 8.43 -8.34 0.25
N VAL A 108 8.75 -7.99 -0.98
CA VAL A 108 10.11 -7.62 -1.41
C VAL A 108 10.64 -6.33 -0.78
N ALA A 109 9.76 -5.49 -0.22
CA ALA A 109 10.14 -4.27 0.47
C ALA A 109 10.38 -4.49 1.99
N ASP A 110 10.51 -5.74 2.44
CA ASP A 110 10.90 -6.07 3.81
C ASP A 110 12.41 -5.77 3.99
N PRO A 111 12.78 -4.78 4.81
CA PRO A 111 14.18 -4.40 5.00
C PRO A 111 15.02 -5.47 5.72
N THR A 112 14.40 -6.46 6.36
CA THR A 112 15.11 -7.54 7.07
C THR A 112 15.51 -8.69 6.14
N GLY A 113 14.77 -8.87 5.03
CA GLY A 113 14.95 -10.01 4.12
C GLY A 113 14.64 -11.39 4.73
N CYS A 114 14.15 -11.43 5.98
CA CYS A 114 13.85 -12.68 6.70
C CYS A 114 12.41 -12.75 7.25
N GLY A 115 11.55 -11.77 6.94
CA GLY A 115 10.15 -11.76 7.37
C GLY A 115 9.94 -11.23 8.79
N GLU A 116 10.91 -10.51 9.35
CA GLU A 116 10.82 -9.95 10.71
C GLU A 116 10.38 -8.47 10.72
N ALA A 117 10.23 -7.85 9.55
CA ALA A 117 9.70 -6.49 9.41
C ALA A 117 8.61 -6.41 8.34
N PHE A 118 7.92 -5.27 8.33
CA PHE A 118 6.84 -5.02 7.38
C PHE A 118 7.39 -4.51 6.04
N SER A 119 6.96 -5.17 4.97
CA SER A 119 7.07 -4.63 3.62
C SER A 119 6.00 -3.56 3.39
N TYR A 120 6.42 -2.37 2.96
CA TYR A 120 5.52 -1.25 2.62
C TYR A 120 5.29 -1.18 1.12
N SER A 121 4.69 -2.23 0.56
CA SER A 121 4.19 -2.25 -0.81
C SER A 121 2.67 -2.20 -0.84
N LYS A 122 2.06 -1.57 -1.85
CA LYS A 122 0.61 -1.64 -2.02
C LYS A 122 0.20 -3.04 -2.47
N THR A 123 -0.95 -3.50 -1.99
CA THR A 123 -1.61 -4.69 -2.54
C THR A 123 -3.00 -4.36 -3.06
N SER A 124 -3.36 -4.95 -4.21
CA SER A 124 -4.69 -4.92 -4.80
C SER A 124 -5.66 -5.90 -4.12
N ALA A 125 -5.16 -6.70 -3.17
CA ALA A 125 -5.92 -7.72 -2.48
C ALA A 125 -7.09 -7.10 -1.67
N LYS A 126 -8.31 -7.39 -2.11
CA LYS A 126 -9.54 -7.22 -1.32
C LYS A 126 -9.37 -7.91 0.05
N PRO A 127 -10.02 -7.44 1.13
CA PRO A 127 -9.84 -7.95 2.50
C PRO A 127 -9.81 -9.48 2.63
N GLY A 128 -10.65 -10.19 1.87
CA GLY A 128 -10.67 -11.67 1.86
C GLY A 128 -9.39 -12.34 1.36
N ALA A 129 -8.64 -11.72 0.45
CA ALA A 129 -7.38 -12.25 -0.05
C ALA A 129 -6.20 -12.04 0.92
N LEU A 130 -6.21 -10.97 1.72
CA LEU A 130 -5.24 -10.72 2.79
C LEU A 130 -5.33 -11.77 3.92
N PHE A 131 -6.55 -12.27 4.18
CA PHE A 131 -6.79 -13.37 5.12
C PHE A 131 -6.07 -14.67 4.71
N ARG A 132 -5.80 -14.88 3.41
CA ARG A 132 -5.00 -16.03 2.94
C ARG A 132 -3.52 -15.91 3.29
N GLN A 133 -2.96 -14.70 3.25
CA GLN A 133 -1.53 -14.46 3.32
C GLN A 133 -1.01 -14.32 4.76
N ALA A 134 -1.83 -13.80 5.69
CA ALA A 134 -1.43 -13.54 7.09
C ALA A 134 -1.57 -14.74 8.06
N GLY A 135 -1.60 -15.98 7.56
CA GLY A 135 -1.75 -17.18 8.43
C GLY A 135 -2.77 -18.21 7.95
N GLY A 136 -3.03 -18.26 6.64
CA GLY A 136 -3.99 -19.18 6.04
C GLY A 136 -3.73 -20.68 6.29
N GLU A 137 -2.54 -21.11 6.72
CA GLU A 137 -2.29 -22.51 7.09
C GLU A 137 -3.01 -22.93 8.38
N VAL A 138 -3.07 -22.06 9.38
CA VAL A 138 -3.79 -22.32 10.64
C VAL A 138 -5.30 -22.32 10.38
N ALA A 139 -5.78 -21.43 9.51
CA ALA A 139 -7.18 -21.40 9.06
C ALA A 139 -7.53 -22.59 8.14
N ARG A 140 -6.63 -23.02 7.23
CA ARG A 140 -6.81 -24.21 6.35
C ARG A 140 -7.01 -25.50 7.15
N GLY A 141 -6.33 -25.66 8.28
CA GLY A 141 -6.51 -26.80 9.17
C GLY A 141 -7.87 -26.82 9.88
N LEU A 142 -8.41 -25.64 10.21
CA LEU A 142 -9.70 -25.46 10.90
C LEU A 142 -10.93 -25.57 9.98
N LEU A 143 -10.73 -25.50 8.65
CA LEU A 143 -11.81 -25.50 7.66
C LEU A 143 -12.37 -26.89 7.31
N LYS A 144 -11.80 -27.98 7.84
CA LYS A 144 -12.36 -29.34 7.70
C LYS A 144 -13.65 -29.49 8.51
N GLY A 145 -14.77 -29.42 7.79
CA GLY A 145 -16.06 -29.94 8.24
C GLY A 145 -16.93 -28.94 8.99
N LYS A 146 -17.91 -28.34 8.29
CA LYS A 146 -19.25 -27.96 8.82
C LYS A 146 -20.12 -27.34 7.74
N ARG A 147 -21.40 -27.67 7.72
CA ARG A 147 -22.34 -27.45 6.60
C ARG A 147 -22.51 -25.98 6.19
N THR A 148 -22.84 -25.84 4.91
CA THR A 148 -22.99 -24.65 4.06
C THR A 148 -24.10 -23.68 4.50
N VAL A 149 -23.89 -22.39 4.25
CA VAL A 149 -24.95 -21.40 4.06
C VAL A 149 -24.74 -20.79 2.67
N THR A 150 -25.61 -21.22 1.76
CA THR A 150 -25.72 -20.74 0.37
C THR A 150 -26.63 -19.52 0.33
N GLY A 151 -26.13 -18.38 -0.13
CA GLY A 151 -26.94 -17.20 -0.42
C GLY A 151 -26.22 -16.26 -1.37
N THR A 152 -26.91 -15.86 -2.44
CA THR A 152 -26.40 -14.98 -3.51
C THR A 152 -26.07 -13.58 -2.96
N ASP A 153 -25.21 -12.80 -3.64
CA ASP A 153 -24.68 -11.49 -3.19
C ASP A 153 -25.72 -10.52 -2.58
N ALA A 154 -26.96 -10.59 -3.07
CA ALA A 154 -28.11 -9.80 -2.61
C ALA A 154 -28.58 -10.14 -1.18
N ASP A 155 -28.50 -11.41 -0.77
CA ASP A 155 -28.93 -11.86 0.55
C ASP A 155 -27.92 -11.49 1.65
N LEU A 156 -26.64 -11.44 1.29
CA LEU A 156 -25.56 -11.06 2.20
C LEU A 156 -25.62 -9.58 2.60
N ARG A 157 -26.25 -8.71 1.80
CA ARG A 157 -26.52 -7.30 2.19
C ARG A 157 -27.65 -7.18 3.21
N LYS A 158 -28.62 -8.08 3.15
CA LYS A 158 -29.77 -8.15 4.07
C LYS A 158 -29.42 -8.86 5.37
N LEU A 159 -28.28 -9.58 5.41
CA LEU A 159 -27.80 -10.27 6.60
C LEU A 159 -27.53 -9.29 7.74
N HIS A 160 -28.16 -9.54 8.90
CA HIS A 160 -27.93 -8.75 10.10
C HIS A 160 -26.50 -8.98 10.61
N LEU A 161 -25.90 -7.91 11.17
CA LEU A 161 -24.49 -7.96 11.60
C LEU A 161 -24.24 -9.04 12.66
N ARG A 162 -25.23 -9.29 13.53
CA ARG A 162 -25.19 -10.34 14.53
C ARG A 162 -25.06 -11.73 13.90
N ASP A 163 -25.80 -11.98 12.84
CA ASP A 163 -25.83 -13.27 12.15
C ASP A 163 -24.57 -13.47 11.31
N ALA A 164 -24.08 -12.40 10.66
CA ALA A 164 -22.79 -12.40 9.98
C ALA A 164 -21.63 -12.71 10.93
N ARG A 165 -21.60 -12.10 12.12
CA ARG A 165 -20.60 -12.40 13.17
C ARG A 165 -20.75 -13.84 13.69
N ALA A 166 -21.97 -14.33 13.86
CA ALA A 166 -22.20 -15.72 14.28
C ALA A 166 -21.72 -16.74 13.24
N LEU A 167 -21.86 -16.41 11.97
CA LEU A 167 -21.39 -17.22 10.85
C LEU A 167 -19.86 -17.20 10.75
N LEU A 168 -19.22 -16.04 10.90
CA LEU A 168 -17.75 -15.96 10.98
C LEU A 168 -17.19 -16.67 12.24
N ARG A 169 -17.92 -16.64 13.36
CA ARG A 169 -17.58 -17.44 14.55
C ARG A 169 -17.63 -18.93 14.31
N SER A 170 -18.64 -19.42 13.56
CA SER A 170 -18.73 -20.85 13.23
C SER A 170 -17.58 -21.29 12.31
N PHE A 171 -16.91 -20.34 11.66
CA PHE A 171 -15.69 -20.53 10.88
C PHE A 171 -14.39 -20.39 11.68
N GLY A 172 -14.47 -20.21 13.00
CA GLY A 172 -13.30 -20.19 13.88
C GLY A 172 -12.66 -18.82 14.09
N ILE A 173 -13.28 -17.73 13.63
CA ILE A 173 -12.78 -16.37 13.85
C ILE A 173 -13.12 -15.94 15.28
N SER A 174 -12.14 -15.38 16.00
CA SER A 174 -12.29 -14.99 17.40
C SER A 174 -13.19 -13.75 17.55
N GLU A 175 -13.89 -13.63 18.68
CA GLU A 175 -14.72 -12.45 18.99
C GLU A 175 -13.89 -11.17 19.15
N ALA A 176 -12.61 -11.28 19.54
CA ALA A 176 -11.72 -10.14 19.63
C ALA A 176 -11.48 -9.52 18.25
N ASP A 177 -11.21 -10.37 17.24
CA ASP A 177 -10.99 -9.94 15.86
C ASP A 177 -12.29 -9.43 15.23
N LEU A 178 -13.42 -10.08 15.48
CA LEU A 178 -14.70 -9.60 14.94
C LEU A 178 -15.07 -8.21 15.45
N LYS A 179 -14.68 -7.83 16.68
CA LYS A 179 -14.99 -6.51 17.25
C LYS A 179 -14.23 -5.37 16.59
N THR A 180 -13.05 -5.61 16.02
CA THR A 180 -12.26 -4.57 15.35
C THR A 180 -12.82 -4.25 13.96
N PHE A 181 -13.50 -5.19 13.31
CA PHE A 181 -14.03 -5.01 11.96
C PHE A 181 -15.39 -4.28 11.92
N LYS A 182 -15.51 -3.37 10.94
CA LYS A 182 -16.72 -2.64 10.56
C LYS A 182 -17.70 -3.55 9.82
N ARG A 183 -18.97 -3.12 9.71
CA ARG A 183 -20.05 -3.90 9.06
C ARG A 183 -19.68 -4.36 7.65
N TRP A 184 -19.15 -3.47 6.81
CA TRP A 184 -18.79 -3.81 5.43
C TRP A 184 -17.69 -4.87 5.34
N GLU A 185 -16.67 -4.78 6.20
CA GLU A 185 -15.57 -5.75 6.27
C GLU A 185 -16.08 -7.12 6.71
N ILE A 186 -16.99 -7.16 7.69
CA ILE A 186 -17.64 -8.40 8.15
C ILE A 186 -18.46 -9.05 7.03
N ILE A 187 -19.23 -8.26 6.27
CA ILE A 187 -20.00 -8.78 5.14
C ILE A 187 -19.08 -9.28 4.01
N ASP A 188 -17.97 -8.61 3.75
CA ASP A 188 -16.99 -9.01 2.75
C ASP A 188 -16.28 -10.34 3.12
N MET A 189 -15.90 -10.50 4.39
CA MET A 189 -15.36 -11.76 4.91
C MET A 189 -16.36 -12.92 4.78
N VAL A 190 -17.65 -12.67 5.04
CA VAL A 190 -18.71 -13.68 4.87
C VAL A 190 -18.83 -14.07 3.40
N ARG A 191 -18.86 -13.11 2.48
CA ARG A 191 -18.91 -13.36 1.03
C ARG A 191 -17.76 -14.27 0.60
N PHE A 192 -16.55 -13.89 0.97
CA PHE A 192 -15.35 -14.64 0.65
C PHE A 192 -15.40 -16.07 1.19
N THR A 193 -15.74 -16.25 2.47
CA THR A 193 -15.77 -17.59 3.09
C THR A 193 -16.84 -18.49 2.48
N SER A 194 -18.00 -17.92 2.10
CA SER A 194 -19.06 -18.66 1.41
C SER A 194 -18.67 -19.06 -0.02
N THR A 195 -17.97 -18.19 -0.76
CA THR A 195 -17.50 -18.48 -2.13
C THR A 195 -16.41 -19.56 -2.15
N GLU A 196 -15.45 -19.52 -1.23
CA GLU A 196 -14.36 -20.51 -1.18
C GLU A 196 -14.90 -21.92 -0.88
N ARG A 197 -15.94 -22.04 -0.05
CA ARG A 197 -16.58 -23.34 0.21
C ARG A 197 -17.45 -23.85 -0.94
N ALA A 198 -18.08 -22.95 -1.70
CA ALA A 198 -18.79 -23.36 -2.90
C ALA A 198 -17.83 -24.03 -3.91
N LYS A 199 -16.64 -23.45 -4.09
CA LYS A 199 -15.58 -24.02 -4.95
C LYS A 199 -15.03 -25.35 -4.43
N GLN A 200 -14.79 -25.49 -3.12
CA GLN A 200 -14.31 -26.76 -2.53
C GLN A 200 -15.36 -27.87 -2.59
N GLY A 201 -16.65 -27.53 -2.47
CA GLY A 201 -17.74 -28.51 -2.62
C GLY A 201 -17.90 -29.04 -4.06
N GLU A 202 -17.48 -28.26 -5.07
CA GLU A 202 -17.45 -28.71 -6.47
C GLU A 202 -16.29 -29.66 -6.76
N GLU A 203 -15.12 -29.45 -6.14
CA GLU A 203 -13.96 -30.35 -6.29
C GLU A 203 -14.16 -31.71 -5.59
N GLU A 204 -14.79 -31.75 -4.40
CA GLU A 204 -15.08 -33.01 -3.71
C GLU A 204 -16.24 -33.82 -4.34
N GLY A 205 -17.08 -33.19 -5.17
CA GLY A 205 -18.19 -33.86 -5.87
C GLY A 205 -17.82 -34.47 -7.23
N SER A 206 -16.63 -34.17 -7.76
CA SER A 206 -16.11 -34.64 -9.05
C SER A 206 -15.02 -35.73 -8.93
N ALA A 207 -14.75 -36.23 -7.73
CA ALA A 207 -13.77 -37.29 -7.46
C ALA A 207 -14.45 -38.64 -7.16
#